data_AF-A0A924QJJ7-F1
#
_entry.id   AF-A0A924QJJ7-F1
#
_cell.length_a   1.000
_cell.length_b   1.000
_cell.length_c   1.000
_cell.angle_alpha   90.00
_cell.angle_beta   90.00
_cell.angle_gamma   90.00
#
_symmetry.space_group_name_H-M   'P 1'
#
loop_
_entity.id
_entity.type
_entity.pdbx_description
1 polymer ?
#
loop_
_entity_poly.entity_id
_entity_poly.type
_entity_poly.pdbx_seq_one_letter_code
_entity_poly.pdbx_strand_id
1 'polypeptide(L)'
;MATSTFRPRSPPRPQAPAPRQSAPSRPLQAPPPVQPLSEREMDELQALLDRVPAPLEPLDVSMLDGFLCGVLVQPTRVPDAQWLPHITDADGRALPPRFDAATLHSLHVLALRRYAELNDAISRRDWFDPWVFELDDGDADEDGSGIEDEGESDDGEDGEGGDVGGLAPPEVAAVYPWVAGFATAVELFPALMRMDSKQLTEPLALLYRHLDAEDLEDADD
;
A
#
# COMPACT_ATOMS: atom_id res chain seq x y z
N MET A 1 -58.28 -1.26 85.30
CA MET A 1 -58.31 -0.99 83.86
C MET A 1 -56.87 -0.82 83.37
N ALA A 2 -56.39 -1.72 82.53
CA ALA A 2 -55.08 -1.60 81.87
C ALA A 2 -55.23 -2.13 80.45
N THR A 3 -55.29 -1.20 79.50
CA THR A 3 -55.34 -1.42 78.06
C THR A 3 -53.97 -1.86 77.55
N SER A 4 -53.89 -3.06 76.97
CA SER A 4 -52.69 -3.60 76.32
C SER A 4 -52.72 -3.27 74.83
N THR A 5 -51.71 -2.52 74.37
CA THR A 5 -51.60 -2.02 72.99
C THR A 5 -50.87 -3.04 72.12
N PHE A 6 -51.54 -3.53 71.07
CA PHE A 6 -51.01 -4.47 70.08
C PHE A 6 -50.09 -3.74 69.09
N ARG A 7 -48.87 -4.26 68.86
CA ARG A 7 -47.87 -3.70 67.92
C ARG A 7 -47.79 -4.59 66.66
N PRO A 8 -47.95 -4.06 65.43
CA PRO A 8 -47.92 -4.88 64.22
C PRO A 8 -46.48 -5.29 63.83
N ARG A 9 -46.33 -6.47 63.21
CA ARG A 9 -45.07 -7.02 62.69
C ARG A 9 -44.71 -6.39 61.34
N SER A 10 -43.45 -5.99 61.17
CA SER A 10 -42.88 -5.49 59.91
C SER A 10 -42.67 -6.61 58.88
N PRO A 11 -42.77 -6.34 57.57
CA PRO A 11 -42.51 -7.32 56.51
C PRO A 11 -41.00 -7.56 56.30
N PRO A 12 -40.60 -8.71 55.73
CA PRO A 12 -39.19 -9.03 55.46
C PRO A 12 -38.62 -8.24 54.28
N ARG A 13 -37.33 -7.89 54.38
CA ARG A 13 -36.53 -7.22 53.33
C ARG A 13 -36.31 -8.16 52.12
N PRO A 14 -36.31 -7.64 50.88
CA PRO A 14 -35.91 -8.42 49.70
C PRO A 14 -34.41 -8.73 49.73
N GLN A 15 -34.04 -9.98 49.44
CA GLN A 15 -32.65 -10.43 49.33
C GLN A 15 -32.03 -9.97 47.99
N ALA A 16 -30.79 -9.49 48.04
CA ALA A 16 -30.02 -9.12 46.85
C ALA A 16 -29.57 -10.38 46.06
N PRO A 17 -29.50 -10.32 44.72
CA PRO A 17 -29.02 -11.45 43.92
C PRO A 17 -27.53 -11.71 44.16
N ALA A 18 -27.16 -12.99 44.17
CA ALA A 18 -25.77 -13.43 44.34
C ALA A 18 -24.87 -12.94 43.17
N PRO A 19 -23.59 -12.65 43.42
CA PRO A 19 -22.66 -12.22 42.38
C PRO A 19 -22.45 -13.35 41.35
N ARG A 20 -22.60 -13.03 40.06
CA ARG A 20 -22.25 -13.92 38.96
C ARG A 20 -20.74 -14.17 39.00
N GLN A 21 -20.35 -15.43 39.11
CA GLN A 21 -18.94 -15.83 39.02
C GLN A 21 -18.48 -15.62 37.58
N SER A 22 -17.48 -14.74 37.39
CA SER A 22 -16.82 -14.53 36.11
C SER A 22 -16.13 -15.82 35.68
N ALA A 23 -16.49 -16.35 34.51
CA ALA A 23 -15.80 -17.48 33.91
C ALA A 23 -14.32 -17.12 33.64
N PRO A 24 -13.38 -18.05 33.77
CA PRO A 24 -11.97 -17.78 33.46
C PRO A 24 -11.83 -17.41 31.98
N SER A 25 -11.28 -16.23 31.71
CA SER A 25 -10.95 -15.77 30.37
C SER A 25 -10.00 -16.77 29.71
N ARG A 26 -10.47 -17.44 28.66
CA ARG A 26 -9.61 -18.25 27.79
C ARG A 26 -8.52 -17.32 27.26
N PRO A 27 -7.22 -17.66 27.38
CA PRO A 27 -6.17 -16.83 26.79
C PRO A 27 -6.50 -16.67 25.29
N LEU A 28 -6.51 -15.42 24.80
CA LEU A 28 -6.61 -15.16 23.37
C LEU A 28 -5.43 -15.88 22.73
N GLN A 29 -5.72 -16.92 21.95
CA GLN A 29 -4.73 -17.59 21.14
C GLN A 29 -4.23 -16.55 20.14
N ALA A 30 -2.92 -16.31 20.09
CA ALA A 30 -2.33 -15.42 19.11
C ALA A 30 -2.77 -15.89 17.71
N PRO A 31 -3.19 -14.98 16.82
CA PRO A 31 -3.51 -15.36 15.46
C PRO A 31 -2.30 -16.06 14.82
N PRO A 32 -2.54 -17.05 13.93
CA PRO A 32 -1.44 -17.70 13.23
C PRO A 32 -0.65 -16.66 12.41
N PRO A 33 0.67 -16.83 12.26
CA PRO A 33 1.48 -15.92 11.46
C PRO A 33 0.95 -15.88 10.02
N VAL A 34 0.85 -14.67 9.46
CA VAL A 34 0.51 -14.50 8.04
C VAL A 34 1.65 -15.10 7.23
N GLN A 35 1.34 -16.05 6.35
CA GLN A 35 2.36 -16.60 5.47
C GLN A 35 2.63 -15.62 4.32
N PRO A 36 3.91 -15.23 4.11
CA PRO A 36 4.30 -14.39 2.98
C PRO A 36 3.81 -14.95 1.65
N LEU A 37 3.58 -14.07 0.68
CA LEU A 37 3.36 -14.52 -0.69
C LEU A 37 4.66 -15.11 -1.24
N SER A 38 4.54 -16.23 -1.94
CA SER A 38 5.64 -16.81 -2.72
C SER A 38 5.85 -16.07 -4.04
N GLU A 39 7.04 -16.21 -4.65
CA GLU A 39 7.34 -15.68 -5.98
C GLU A 39 6.26 -16.07 -7.02
N ARG A 40 5.83 -17.34 -7.03
CA ARG A 40 4.75 -17.81 -7.91
C ARG A 40 3.44 -17.04 -7.69
N GLU A 41 3.13 -16.65 -6.45
CA GLU A 41 1.92 -15.87 -6.15
C GLU A 41 2.09 -14.40 -6.52
N MET A 42 3.31 -13.87 -6.49
CA MET A 42 3.64 -12.54 -7.02
C MET A 42 3.51 -12.52 -8.55
N ASP A 43 4.02 -13.53 -9.24
CA ASP A 43 3.84 -13.70 -10.70
C ASP A 43 2.35 -13.80 -11.06
N GLU A 44 1.58 -14.55 -10.26
CA GLU A 44 0.14 -14.66 -10.41
C GLU A 44 -0.55 -13.31 -10.19
N LEU A 45 -0.10 -12.51 -9.23
CA LEU A 45 -0.62 -11.17 -8.99
C LEU A 45 -0.31 -10.23 -10.17
N GLN A 46 0.92 -10.22 -10.69
CA GLN A 46 1.28 -9.44 -11.88
C GLN A 46 0.42 -9.83 -13.08
N ALA A 47 0.29 -11.14 -13.35
CA ALA A 47 -0.54 -11.62 -14.45
C ALA A 47 -2.03 -11.27 -14.30
N LEU A 48 -2.53 -11.06 -13.07
CA LEU A 48 -3.90 -10.58 -12.84
C LEU A 48 -4.03 -9.08 -13.10
N LEU A 49 -2.99 -8.29 -12.77
CA LEU A 49 -2.91 -6.85 -13.04
C LEU A 49 -2.85 -6.59 -14.55
N ASP A 50 -2.04 -7.35 -15.29
CA ASP A 50 -1.90 -7.25 -16.76
C ASP A 50 -3.22 -7.52 -17.53
N ARG A 51 -4.21 -8.14 -16.88
CA ARG A 51 -5.53 -8.41 -17.47
C ARG A 51 -6.49 -7.23 -17.36
N VAL A 52 -6.13 -6.19 -16.62
CA VAL A 52 -6.92 -4.96 -16.53
C VAL A 52 -6.88 -4.26 -17.90
N PRO A 53 -8.05 -3.98 -18.50
CA PRO A 53 -8.08 -3.43 -19.85
C PRO A 53 -7.83 -1.91 -19.85
N ALA A 54 -7.10 -1.43 -20.86
CA ALA A 54 -7.07 -0.02 -21.22
C ALA A 54 -8.50 0.57 -21.33
N PRO A 55 -8.72 1.84 -20.94
CA PRO A 55 -7.72 2.86 -20.62
C PRO A 55 -7.33 2.92 -19.14
N LEU A 56 -7.65 1.89 -18.34
CA LEU A 56 -7.24 1.82 -16.94
C LEU A 56 -5.75 1.48 -16.85
N GLU A 57 -5.09 2.05 -15.86
CA GLU A 57 -3.65 1.91 -15.63
C GLU A 57 -3.42 1.25 -14.27
N PRO A 58 -3.38 -0.09 -14.20
CA PRO A 58 -3.17 -0.79 -12.94
C PRO A 58 -1.76 -0.53 -12.42
N LEU A 59 -1.60 -0.58 -11.09
CA LEU A 59 -0.28 -0.62 -10.48
C LEU A 59 0.41 -1.93 -10.88
N ASP A 60 1.72 -1.91 -11.12
CA ASP A 60 2.52 -3.14 -11.12
C ASP A 60 2.71 -3.68 -9.69
N VAL A 61 3.29 -4.87 -9.54
CA VAL A 61 3.49 -5.47 -8.20
C VAL A 61 4.42 -4.65 -7.29
N SER A 62 5.41 -3.95 -7.83
CA SER A 62 6.35 -3.13 -7.06
C SER A 62 5.66 -1.84 -6.56
N MET A 63 4.97 -1.14 -7.45
CA MET A 63 4.10 0.00 -7.13
C MET A 63 3.02 -0.39 -6.11
N LEU A 64 2.39 -1.56 -6.28
CA LEU A 64 1.39 -2.04 -5.33
C LEU A 64 1.99 -2.22 -3.92
N ASP A 65 3.18 -2.81 -3.79
CA ASP A 65 3.82 -3.01 -2.49
C ASP A 65 4.13 -1.68 -1.78
N GLY A 66 4.65 -0.70 -2.53
CA GLY A 66 4.87 0.66 -2.06
C GLY A 66 3.57 1.37 -1.68
N PHE A 67 2.54 1.25 -2.51
CA PHE A 67 1.20 1.79 -2.27
C PHE A 67 0.59 1.24 -0.98
N LEU A 68 0.66 -0.08 -0.77
CA LEU A 68 0.19 -0.70 0.47
C LEU A 68 0.97 -0.19 1.68
N CYS A 69 2.29 0.01 1.56
CA CYS A 69 3.09 0.65 2.61
C CYS A 69 2.58 2.06 2.92
N GLY A 70 2.37 2.90 1.90
CA GLY A 70 1.86 4.27 2.05
C GLY A 70 0.45 4.34 2.68
N VAL A 71 -0.41 3.37 2.37
CA VAL A 71 -1.73 3.19 3.00
C VAL A 71 -1.59 2.81 4.47
N LEU A 72 -0.68 1.88 4.80
CA LEU A 72 -0.50 1.33 6.15
C LEU A 72 0.14 2.30 7.14
N VAL A 73 0.99 3.22 6.66
CA VAL A 73 1.63 4.23 7.51
C VAL A 73 0.72 5.41 7.85
N GLN A 74 -0.50 5.45 7.30
CA GLN A 74 -1.47 6.49 7.63
C GLN A 74 -1.80 6.46 9.14
N PRO A 75 -1.85 7.63 9.81
CA PRO A 75 -2.13 7.69 11.25
C PRO A 75 -3.54 7.23 11.62
N THR A 76 -4.46 7.20 10.65
CA THR A 76 -5.79 6.61 10.77
C THR A 76 -5.94 5.53 9.71
N ARG A 77 -6.42 4.35 10.10
CA ARG A 77 -6.64 3.24 9.16
C ARG A 77 -7.54 3.67 8.01
N VAL A 78 -7.03 3.52 6.79
CA VAL A 78 -7.80 3.68 5.55
C VAL A 78 -8.67 2.42 5.36
N PRO A 79 -10.00 2.55 5.19
CA PRO A 79 -10.87 1.41 4.88
C PRO A 79 -10.52 0.75 3.55
N ASP A 80 -10.62 -0.58 3.48
CA ASP A 80 -10.30 -1.39 2.29
C ASP A 80 -11.01 -0.89 1.02
N ALA A 81 -12.28 -0.51 1.13
CA ALA A 81 -13.05 0.01 0.01
C ALA A 81 -12.55 1.36 -0.56
N GLN A 82 -11.71 2.10 0.17
CA GLN A 82 -11.12 3.35 -0.31
C GLN A 82 -9.85 3.12 -1.11
N TRP A 83 -9.03 2.14 -0.77
CA TRP A 83 -7.75 1.91 -1.46
C TRP A 83 -7.79 0.80 -2.50
N LEU A 84 -8.68 -0.19 -2.39
CA LEU A 84 -8.77 -1.30 -3.35
C LEU A 84 -9.00 -0.85 -4.81
N PRO A 85 -9.84 0.16 -5.13
CA PRO A 85 -10.02 0.61 -6.51
C PRO A 85 -8.72 1.08 -7.16
N HIS A 86 -7.78 1.62 -6.37
CA HIS A 86 -6.55 2.21 -6.86
C HIS A 86 -5.52 1.18 -7.37
N ILE A 87 -5.71 -0.10 -7.04
CA ILE A 87 -4.84 -1.19 -7.54
C ILE A 87 -5.01 -1.37 -9.05
N THR A 88 -6.26 -1.27 -9.53
CA THR A 88 -6.60 -1.51 -10.94
C THR A 88 -6.57 -0.24 -11.77
N ASP A 89 -6.40 0.92 -11.13
CA ASP A 89 -6.29 2.23 -11.78
C ASP A 89 -5.86 3.26 -10.73
N ALA A 90 -4.72 3.94 -10.88
CA ALA A 90 -4.23 4.89 -9.87
C ALA A 90 -5.24 6.00 -9.52
N ASP A 91 -6.05 6.46 -10.49
CA ASP A 91 -7.14 7.44 -10.28
C ASP A 91 -8.40 6.83 -9.62
N GLY A 92 -8.44 5.51 -9.45
CA GLY A 92 -9.59 4.79 -8.89
C GLY A 92 -10.78 4.70 -9.83
N ARG A 93 -10.59 4.82 -11.16
CA ARG A 93 -11.66 4.65 -12.13
C ARG A 93 -12.24 3.23 -12.07
N ALA A 94 -13.56 3.14 -12.25
CA ALA A 94 -14.26 1.87 -12.10
C ALA A 94 -13.94 0.92 -13.26
N LEU A 95 -13.68 -0.36 -12.91
CA LEU A 95 -13.60 -1.45 -13.89
C LEU A 95 -14.88 -1.55 -14.74
N PRO A 96 -14.77 -1.92 -16.03
CA PRO A 96 -15.93 -2.16 -16.87
C PRO A 96 -16.85 -3.23 -16.26
N PRO A 97 -18.20 -3.13 -16.43
CA PRO A 97 -19.14 -4.12 -15.88
C PRO A 97 -18.93 -5.56 -16.36
N ARG A 98 -18.19 -5.74 -17.46
CA ARG A 98 -17.86 -7.05 -18.06
C ARG A 98 -16.52 -7.62 -17.58
N PHE A 99 -15.81 -6.91 -16.72
CA PHE A 99 -14.58 -7.43 -16.13
C PHE A 99 -14.88 -8.67 -15.29
N ASP A 100 -14.01 -9.67 -15.36
CA ASP A 100 -14.25 -10.94 -14.70
C ASP A 100 -14.16 -10.79 -13.17
N ALA A 101 -15.29 -11.02 -12.49
CA ALA A 101 -15.37 -10.92 -11.04
C ALA A 101 -14.49 -11.96 -10.32
N ALA A 102 -14.24 -13.13 -10.93
CA ALA A 102 -13.34 -14.11 -10.33
C ALA A 102 -11.89 -13.63 -10.36
N THR A 103 -11.45 -13.06 -11.49
CA THR A 103 -10.14 -12.41 -11.64
C THR A 103 -9.97 -11.28 -10.63
N LEU A 104 -10.94 -10.37 -10.53
CA LEU A 104 -10.90 -9.28 -9.54
C LEU A 104 -10.82 -9.82 -8.10
N HIS A 105 -11.59 -10.87 -7.80
CA HIS A 105 -11.56 -11.49 -6.48
C HIS A 105 -10.18 -12.08 -6.15
N SER A 106 -9.57 -12.83 -7.07
CA SER A 106 -8.23 -13.41 -6.87
C SER A 106 -7.18 -12.33 -6.65
N LEU A 107 -7.22 -11.24 -7.43
CA LEU A 107 -6.33 -10.09 -7.28
C LEU A 107 -6.47 -9.48 -5.88
N HIS A 108 -7.70 -9.18 -5.45
CA HIS A 108 -7.95 -8.63 -4.12
C HIS A 108 -7.50 -9.58 -2.99
N VAL A 109 -7.65 -10.89 -3.16
CA VAL A 109 -7.21 -11.87 -2.15
C VAL A 109 -5.69 -11.82 -1.96
N LEU A 110 -4.92 -11.76 -3.06
CA LEU A 110 -3.45 -11.66 -2.99
C LEU A 110 -3.01 -10.31 -2.40
N ALA A 111 -3.60 -9.20 -2.87
CA ALA A 111 -3.31 -7.87 -2.34
C ALA A 111 -3.62 -7.75 -0.83
N LEU A 112 -4.77 -8.28 -0.38
CA LEU A 112 -5.15 -8.27 1.05
C LEU A 112 -4.25 -9.17 1.90
N ARG A 113 -3.71 -10.26 1.33
CA ARG A 113 -2.71 -11.08 2.03
C ARG A 113 -1.40 -10.32 2.20
N ARG A 114 -0.92 -9.63 1.16
CA ARG A 114 0.28 -8.80 1.26
C ARG A 114 0.08 -7.64 2.24
N TYR A 115 -1.06 -6.97 2.18
CA TYR A 115 -1.45 -5.96 3.17
C TYR A 115 -1.39 -6.50 4.60
N ALA A 116 -1.93 -7.70 4.84
CA ALA A 116 -1.92 -8.30 6.18
C ALA A 116 -0.50 -8.64 6.67
N GLU A 117 0.37 -9.10 5.76
CA GLU A 117 1.79 -9.36 6.03
C GLU A 117 2.54 -8.08 6.42
N LEU A 118 2.45 -7.04 5.58
CA LEU A 118 3.07 -5.74 5.81
C LEU A 118 2.55 -5.10 7.12
N ASN A 119 1.24 -5.13 7.34
CA ASN A 119 0.62 -4.60 8.55
C ASN A 119 1.15 -5.27 9.82
N ASP A 120 1.35 -6.58 9.76
CA ASP A 120 1.86 -7.38 10.87
C ASP A 120 3.34 -7.05 11.18
N ALA A 121 4.18 -6.93 10.16
CA ALA A 121 5.58 -6.50 10.30
C ALA A 121 5.69 -5.06 10.83
N ILE A 122 4.98 -4.11 10.22
CA ILE A 122 4.96 -2.69 10.63
C ILE A 122 4.47 -2.55 12.07
N SER A 123 3.38 -3.25 12.45
CA SER A 123 2.83 -3.21 13.80
C SER A 123 3.81 -3.71 14.87
N ARG A 124 4.65 -4.70 14.52
CA ARG A 124 5.71 -5.22 15.39
C ARG A 124 7.00 -4.40 15.34
N ARG A 125 7.12 -3.46 14.41
CA ARG A 125 8.38 -2.78 14.07
C ARG A 125 9.47 -3.76 13.66
N ASP A 126 9.06 -4.85 13.00
CA ASP A 126 9.97 -5.79 12.38
C ASP A 126 10.34 -5.30 10.98
N TRP A 127 11.39 -5.90 10.42
CA TRP A 127 11.77 -5.71 9.03
C TRP A 127 10.78 -6.43 8.11
N PHE A 128 10.53 -5.86 6.94
CA PHE A 128 9.88 -6.52 5.81
C PHE A 128 10.73 -6.31 4.56
N ASP A 129 10.56 -7.20 3.59
CA ASP A 129 11.29 -7.16 2.32
C ASP A 129 10.42 -6.44 1.27
N PRO A 130 10.80 -5.25 0.78
CA PRO A 130 10.05 -4.54 -0.25
C PRO A 130 10.15 -5.27 -1.59
N TRP A 131 9.07 -5.25 -2.38
CA TRP A 131 9.09 -5.84 -3.72
C TRP A 131 9.73 -4.87 -4.70
N VAL A 132 11.03 -5.03 -4.91
CA VAL A 132 11.86 -4.24 -5.84
C VAL A 132 12.51 -5.21 -6.82
N PHE A 133 12.40 -4.93 -8.11
CA PHE A 133 12.91 -5.79 -9.18
C PHE A 133 13.89 -5.01 -10.04
N GLU A 134 14.91 -5.68 -10.55
CA GLU A 134 15.82 -5.10 -11.55
C GLU A 134 15.01 -4.84 -12.83
N LEU A 135 15.11 -3.62 -13.36
CA LEU A 135 14.59 -3.30 -14.69
C LEU A 135 15.51 -3.97 -15.72
N ASP A 136 14.94 -4.70 -16.68
CA ASP A 136 15.74 -5.27 -17.77
C ASP A 136 16.20 -4.13 -18.68
N ASP A 137 17.49 -4.12 -19.06
CA ASP A 137 18.10 -3.05 -19.87
C ASP A 137 17.44 -2.91 -21.28
N GLY A 138 16.50 -3.79 -21.64
CA GLY A 138 15.85 -3.86 -22.94
C GLY A 138 14.57 -3.04 -23.13
N ASP A 139 13.97 -2.51 -22.05
CA ASP A 139 12.72 -1.73 -22.15
C ASP A 139 12.97 -0.23 -22.47
N ALA A 140 14.22 0.23 -22.41
CA ALA A 140 14.60 1.61 -22.71
C ALA A 140 14.73 1.92 -24.21
N ASP A 141 14.75 0.89 -25.08
CA ASP A 141 15.13 1.03 -26.49
C ASP A 141 13.95 0.93 -27.50
N GLU A 142 12.70 0.65 -27.08
CA GLU A 142 11.64 0.30 -28.04
C GLU A 142 10.88 1.48 -28.70
N ASP A 143 11.19 2.75 -28.39
CA ASP A 143 10.61 3.93 -29.09
C ASP A 143 11.59 4.65 -30.04
N GLY A 144 12.76 4.04 -30.31
CA GLY A 144 13.81 4.66 -31.12
C GLY A 144 13.82 4.31 -32.62
N SER A 145 12.93 3.43 -33.13
CA SER A 145 13.00 2.98 -34.54
C SER A 145 12.34 3.94 -35.54
N GLY A 146 12.66 5.23 -35.41
CA GLY A 146 12.28 6.29 -36.35
C GLY A 146 13.43 6.68 -37.28
N ILE A 147 13.62 5.91 -38.35
CA ILE A 147 14.31 6.30 -39.60
C ILE A 147 15.81 6.62 -39.48
N GLU A 148 16.66 5.69 -39.91
CA GLU A 148 18.00 6.02 -40.40
C GLU A 148 18.15 5.57 -41.86
N ASP A 149 18.01 6.56 -42.74
CA ASP A 149 18.41 6.55 -44.15
C ASP A 149 19.94 6.60 -44.19
N GLU A 150 20.57 5.49 -44.58
CA GLU A 150 22.03 5.38 -44.68
C GLU A 150 22.55 6.20 -45.88
N GLY A 151 22.90 7.47 -45.61
CA GLY A 151 23.72 8.32 -46.47
C GLY A 151 25.09 8.55 -45.84
N GLU A 152 26.11 7.80 -46.28
CA GLU A 152 27.52 8.00 -45.92
C GLU A 152 28.09 9.32 -46.46
N SER A 153 28.63 10.16 -45.56
CA SER A 153 29.88 10.94 -45.71
C SER A 153 30.12 11.69 -44.39
N ASP A 154 31.06 11.25 -43.54
CA ASP A 154 32.46 11.70 -43.50
C ASP A 154 32.59 13.24 -43.51
N ASP A 155 32.71 13.84 -42.34
CA ASP A 155 33.76 14.80 -42.00
C ASP A 155 33.57 15.27 -40.55
N GLY A 156 34.63 15.18 -39.75
CA GLY A 156 34.59 15.38 -38.30
C GLY A 156 34.49 16.84 -37.85
N GLU A 157 34.02 17.01 -36.61
CA GLU A 157 34.44 18.05 -35.67
C GLU A 157 33.86 17.67 -34.29
N ASP A 158 34.76 17.56 -33.31
CA ASP A 158 34.59 17.92 -31.89
C ASP A 158 33.17 18.33 -31.45
N GLY A 159 32.32 17.32 -31.27
CA GLY A 159 31.16 17.39 -30.39
C GLY A 159 31.59 16.95 -29.00
N GLU A 160 31.53 17.86 -28.02
CA GLU A 160 31.41 17.50 -26.62
C GLU A 160 30.48 16.29 -26.53
N GLY A 161 30.96 15.18 -25.97
CA GLY A 161 30.21 13.95 -25.86
C GLY A 161 28.85 14.27 -25.28
N GLY A 162 27.84 14.25 -26.16
CA GLY A 162 26.47 14.53 -25.82
C GLY A 162 26.14 13.67 -24.62
N ASP A 163 25.64 14.33 -23.58
CA ASP A 163 24.96 13.71 -22.45
C ASP A 163 24.04 12.62 -23.00
N VAL A 164 24.51 11.37 -22.97
CA VAL A 164 23.69 10.19 -23.26
C VAL A 164 22.79 10.08 -22.05
N GLY A 165 21.63 10.73 -22.22
CA GLY A 165 20.64 11.13 -21.24
C GLY A 165 20.63 10.34 -19.95
N GLY A 166 20.85 11.06 -18.85
CA GLY A 166 19.84 11.26 -17.81
C GLY A 166 19.18 10.06 -17.12
N LEU A 167 19.49 8.81 -17.46
CA LEU A 167 18.95 7.67 -16.73
C LEU A 167 19.58 7.65 -15.35
N ALA A 168 18.70 7.68 -14.34
CA ALA A 168 19.10 7.46 -12.96
C ALA A 168 19.92 6.16 -12.84
N PRO A 169 20.87 6.06 -11.87
CA PRO A 169 21.58 4.82 -11.63
C PRO A 169 20.62 3.63 -11.52
N PRO A 170 21.00 2.41 -11.97
CA PRO A 170 20.08 1.27 -12.06
C PRO A 170 19.43 0.91 -10.71
N GLU A 171 20.12 1.17 -9.59
CA GLU A 171 19.55 0.95 -8.26
C GLU A 171 18.43 1.95 -7.91
N VAL A 172 18.51 3.17 -8.46
CA VAL A 172 17.45 4.19 -8.31
C VAL A 172 16.26 3.82 -9.18
N ALA A 173 16.51 3.40 -10.42
CA ALA A 173 15.47 3.00 -11.36
C ALA A 173 14.69 1.76 -10.87
N ALA A 174 15.37 0.75 -10.30
CA ALA A 174 14.72 -0.41 -9.71
C ALA A 174 13.77 -0.07 -8.54
N VAL A 175 14.14 0.93 -7.73
CA VAL A 175 13.37 1.35 -6.55
C VAL A 175 12.23 2.32 -6.91
N TYR A 176 12.31 2.98 -8.06
CA TYR A 176 11.33 3.99 -8.48
C TYR A 176 9.88 3.49 -8.43
N PRO A 177 9.49 2.33 -9.02
CA PRO A 177 8.10 1.86 -8.98
C PRO A 177 7.58 1.73 -7.55
N TRP A 178 8.37 1.15 -6.64
CA TRP A 178 8.00 1.04 -5.23
C TRP A 178 7.77 2.43 -4.59
N VAL A 179 8.66 3.39 -4.85
CA VAL A 179 8.54 4.75 -4.29
C VAL A 179 7.37 5.51 -4.90
N ALA A 180 7.13 5.37 -6.21
CA ALA A 180 5.99 5.95 -6.92
C ALA A 180 4.68 5.47 -6.29
N GLY A 181 4.52 4.16 -6.09
CA GLY A 181 3.35 3.61 -5.42
C GLY A 181 3.14 4.16 -3.99
N PHE A 182 4.23 4.27 -3.21
CA PHE A 182 4.16 4.91 -1.89
C PHE A 182 3.70 6.37 -1.97
N ALA A 183 4.26 7.14 -2.91
CA ALA A 183 3.89 8.54 -3.13
C ALA A 183 2.40 8.66 -3.51
N THR A 184 1.92 7.85 -4.45
CA THR A 184 0.50 7.79 -4.84
C THR A 184 -0.42 7.56 -3.64
N ALA A 185 -0.08 6.64 -2.74
CA ALA A 185 -0.87 6.41 -1.53
C ALA A 185 -0.88 7.63 -0.59
N VAL A 186 0.26 8.32 -0.45
CA VAL A 186 0.39 9.50 0.42
C VAL A 186 -0.36 10.71 -0.14
N GLU A 187 -0.41 10.85 -1.46
CA GLU A 187 -1.19 11.86 -2.16
C GLU A 187 -2.71 11.63 -1.98
N LEU A 188 -3.18 10.41 -2.26
CA LEU A 188 -4.58 10.02 -2.11
C LEU A 188 -5.05 10.06 -0.64
N PHE A 189 -4.16 9.74 0.29
CA PHE A 189 -4.43 9.71 1.72
C PHE A 189 -3.47 10.65 2.48
N PRO A 190 -3.77 11.96 2.58
CA PRO A 190 -2.84 12.95 3.11
C PRO A 190 -2.86 13.05 4.65
N ALA A 191 -3.30 12.01 5.37
CA ALA A 191 -3.35 12.08 6.83
C ALA A 191 -1.95 12.05 7.45
N LEU A 192 -1.02 11.27 6.88
CA LEU A 192 0.39 11.26 7.27
C LEU A 192 1.03 12.64 7.08
N MET A 193 0.86 13.27 5.91
CA MET A 193 1.46 14.58 5.61
C MET A 193 0.97 15.72 6.52
N ARG A 194 -0.17 15.55 7.20
CA ARG A 194 -0.70 16.51 8.19
C ARG A 194 -0.09 16.34 9.59
N MET A 195 0.79 15.37 9.81
CA MET A 195 1.50 15.20 11.08
C MET A 195 2.66 16.20 11.21
N ASP A 196 3.37 16.13 12.34
CA ASP A 196 4.52 16.98 12.62
C ASP A 196 5.66 16.74 11.61
N SER A 197 5.96 17.76 10.80
CA SER A 197 6.96 17.70 9.74
C SER A 197 8.34 17.31 10.26
N LYS A 198 8.71 17.67 11.49
CA LYS A 198 10.04 17.34 12.04
C LYS A 198 10.30 15.83 12.14
N GLN A 199 9.24 15.04 12.28
CA GLN A 199 9.35 13.57 12.36
C GLN A 199 9.31 12.91 10.99
N LEU A 200 8.88 13.64 9.96
CA LEU A 200 8.62 13.12 8.62
C LEU A 200 9.65 13.56 7.58
N THR A 201 10.23 14.76 7.72
CA THR A 201 11.11 15.35 6.70
C THR A 201 12.28 14.44 6.34
N GLU A 202 13.03 13.94 7.32
CA GLU A 202 14.21 13.11 7.04
C GLU A 202 13.83 11.74 6.44
N PRO A 203 12.88 10.96 7.01
CA PRO A 203 12.44 9.70 6.39
C PRO A 203 11.86 9.85 4.99
N LEU A 204 11.02 10.88 4.75
CA LEU A 204 10.41 11.09 3.44
C LEU A 204 11.43 11.56 2.40
N ALA A 205 12.39 12.40 2.79
CA ALA A 205 13.48 12.80 1.90
C ALA A 205 14.33 11.60 1.43
N LEU A 206 14.50 10.58 2.29
CA LEU A 206 15.18 9.34 1.92
C LEU A 206 14.38 8.49 0.93
N LEU A 207 13.05 8.59 0.92
CA LEU A 207 12.21 7.91 -0.05
C LEU A 207 12.16 8.69 -1.37
N TYR A 208 11.84 9.99 -1.30
CA TYR A 208 11.60 10.81 -2.48
C TYR A 208 12.86 11.20 -3.26
N ARG A 209 14.06 10.94 -2.74
CA ARG A 209 15.30 11.07 -3.54
C ARG A 209 15.37 10.15 -4.76
N HIS A 210 14.45 9.19 -4.85
CA HIS A 210 14.33 8.24 -5.95
C HIS A 210 13.26 8.64 -6.97
N LEU A 211 12.53 9.73 -6.74
CA LEU A 211 11.68 10.36 -7.73
C LEU A 211 12.53 11.35 -8.53
N ASP A 212 12.28 11.44 -9.85
CA ASP A 212 12.93 12.44 -10.67
C ASP A 212 12.44 13.84 -10.30
N ALA A 213 13.27 14.86 -10.55
CA ALA A 213 12.93 16.23 -10.18
C ALA A 213 11.66 16.75 -10.87
N GLU A 214 11.36 16.24 -12.07
CA GLU A 214 10.16 16.61 -12.84
C GLU A 214 8.87 16.07 -12.21
N ASP A 215 8.91 14.90 -11.55
CA ASP A 215 7.77 14.31 -10.84
C ASP A 215 7.49 14.99 -9.47
N LEU A 216 8.40 15.85 -9.02
CA LEU A 216 8.28 16.60 -7.76
C LEU A 216 7.69 18.01 -7.97
N GLU A 217 7.60 18.50 -9.22
CA GLU A 217 7.13 19.87 -9.50
C GLU A 217 5.62 20.07 -9.25
N ASP A 218 4.83 18.99 -9.12
CA ASP A 218 3.40 19.08 -8.77
C ASP A 218 3.13 19.27 -7.25
N ALA A 219 4.17 19.27 -6.41
CA ALA A 219 4.03 19.31 -4.94
C ALA A 219 4.01 20.73 -4.32
N ASP A 220 4.20 21.79 -5.12
CA ASP A 220 4.38 23.18 -4.63
C ASP A 220 3.22 24.16 -4.94
N ASP A 221 2.06 23.69 -5.43
CA ASP A 221 0.86 24.54 -5.70
C ASP A 221 -0.24 24.50 -4.62
#